data_AF-I1VGY6-F1
#
_entry.id   AF-I1VGY6-F1
#
_cell.length_a   1.000
_cell.length_b   1.000
_cell.length_c   1.000
_cell.angle_alpha   90.00
_cell.angle_beta   90.00
_cell.angle_gamma   90.00
#
_symmetry.space_group_name_H-M   'P 1'
#
loop_
_entity.id
_entity.type
_entity.pdbx_description
1 polymer ?
#
loop_
_entity_poly.entity_id
_entity_poly.type
_entity_poly.pdbx_seq_one_letter_code
_entity_poly.pdbx_strand_id
1 'polypeptide(L)'
;GGWYDAGDHVKFGLPMAASATMLAWSIVDYRSAYVSTGQLDTALDQLKWVTDYFIKAHPSANELYGQVGNGGADHAWWGPAEVMQMARPSYRITTTCPGSDLAGETAAAMAAASIAFRPTNPTYANTLLTHARQLYTFADTYRGKYSDRITDAAAYYNSWSGFNDELVWGAIWMYRATNETAFLDKAQSYYANLSNQQQTTIKSYKWTHAWDDKSYGSYVLLAKLTGAAQYHDDSQRWLNWWTVGGTALGADGTRVNYSPGGQAVLDQWGSLRYAANTSFVALVYSDSITDTVLKARYHDFAKRQIDYALGQNPRNSSYVVGFGSNPPRNPHHRTAHGSWTDQITFPVQSRHTLYGALVGGPSSNNDAYTDDRSNFVNSEVATDYNAGFVGA
;
A
#
# COMPACT_ATOMS: atom_id res chain seq x y z
N GLY A 1 0.98 1.37 -20.26
CA GLY A 1 0.46 0.41 -19.26
C GLY A 1 1.14 0.64 -17.92
N GLY A 2 0.65 -0.03 -16.87
CA GLY A 2 0.94 0.30 -15.47
C GLY A 2 0.12 1.50 -15.00
N TRP A 3 0.17 1.80 -13.72
CA TRP A 3 -0.47 2.99 -13.14
C TRP A 3 0.51 4.16 -13.06
N TYR A 4 0.00 5.38 -13.16
CA TYR A 4 0.72 6.52 -12.59
C TYR A 4 0.60 6.46 -11.06
N ASP A 5 1.60 6.98 -10.37
CA ASP A 5 1.73 6.79 -8.94
C ASP A 5 0.72 7.62 -8.14
N ALA A 6 0.72 8.94 -8.38
CA ALA A 6 -0.07 9.90 -7.62
C ALA A 6 -0.72 10.95 -8.53
N GLY A 7 -0.65 12.23 -8.16
CA GLY A 7 -1.02 13.34 -9.04
C GLY A 7 -0.06 13.63 -10.19
N ASP A 8 1.03 12.87 -10.27
CA ASP A 8 2.12 12.95 -11.24
C ASP A 8 2.01 11.89 -12.33
N HIS A 9 3.05 11.77 -13.16
CA HIS A 9 3.09 10.79 -14.23
C HIS A 9 4.32 9.88 -14.16
N VAL A 10 5.08 9.89 -13.06
CA VAL A 10 6.10 8.85 -12.87
C VAL A 10 5.42 7.52 -12.55
N LYS A 11 6.03 6.44 -13.03
CA LYS A 11 5.61 5.08 -12.69
C LYS A 11 6.60 4.51 -11.68
N PHE A 12 6.36 4.73 -10.39
CA PHE A 12 7.19 4.17 -9.32
C PHE A 12 6.79 2.72 -9.03
N GLY A 13 7.72 1.79 -9.21
CA GLY A 13 7.43 0.36 -9.15
C GLY A 13 7.12 -0.17 -7.76
N LEU A 14 7.80 0.33 -6.72
CA LEU A 14 7.62 -0.15 -5.34
C LEU A 14 6.19 0.14 -4.81
N PRO A 15 5.71 1.39 -4.78
CA PRO A 15 4.33 1.69 -4.35
C PRO A 15 3.27 1.09 -5.26
N MET A 16 3.53 0.97 -6.58
CA MET A 16 2.62 0.30 -7.51
C MET A 16 2.48 -1.19 -7.20
N ALA A 17 3.59 -1.87 -6.89
CA ALA A 17 3.58 -3.28 -6.50
C ALA A 17 2.89 -3.47 -5.15
N ALA A 18 3.19 -2.65 -4.15
CA ALA A 18 2.51 -2.68 -2.85
C ALA A 18 0.99 -2.49 -2.97
N SER A 19 0.57 -1.54 -3.80
CA SER A 19 -0.85 -1.29 -4.08
C SER A 19 -1.52 -2.49 -4.74
N ALA A 20 -0.84 -3.12 -5.69
CA ALA A 20 -1.33 -4.33 -6.36
C ALA A 20 -1.42 -5.53 -5.39
N THR A 21 -0.46 -5.70 -4.48
CA THR A 21 -0.53 -6.76 -3.46
C THR A 21 -1.71 -6.56 -2.52
N MET A 22 -1.97 -5.34 -2.06
CA MET A 22 -3.10 -5.02 -1.18
C MET A 22 -4.46 -5.19 -1.87
N LEU A 23 -4.60 -4.76 -3.12
CA LEU A 23 -5.79 -5.03 -3.93
C LEU A 23 -6.00 -6.54 -4.12
N ALA A 24 -4.94 -7.27 -4.46
CA ALA A 24 -5.01 -8.73 -4.59
C ALA A 24 -5.39 -9.39 -3.26
N TRP A 25 -4.83 -8.94 -2.13
CA TRP A 25 -5.15 -9.47 -0.81
C TRP A 25 -6.63 -9.34 -0.49
N SER A 26 -7.21 -8.15 -0.68
CA SER A 26 -8.65 -7.96 -0.42
C SER A 26 -9.52 -8.85 -1.31
N ILE A 27 -9.16 -9.04 -2.58
CA ILE A 27 -9.88 -9.97 -3.47
C ILE A 27 -9.72 -11.42 -3.00
N VAL A 28 -8.53 -11.81 -2.54
CA VAL A 28 -8.26 -13.19 -2.08
C VAL A 28 -9.04 -13.51 -0.80
N ASP A 29 -9.04 -12.62 0.19
CA ASP A 29 -9.67 -12.88 1.48
C ASP A 29 -11.19 -12.56 1.47
N TYR A 30 -11.63 -11.61 0.63
CA TYR A 30 -13.01 -11.10 0.62
C TYR A 30 -13.68 -11.12 -0.77
N ARG A 31 -13.34 -12.10 -1.61
CA ARG A 31 -13.90 -12.23 -2.98
C ARG A 31 -15.42 -12.11 -3.04
N SER A 32 -16.13 -12.67 -2.06
CA SER A 32 -17.59 -12.66 -2.00
C SER A 32 -18.17 -11.24 -1.91
N ALA A 33 -17.48 -10.31 -1.26
CA ALA A 33 -17.88 -8.90 -1.20
C ALA A 33 -17.77 -8.22 -2.58
N TYR A 34 -16.72 -8.52 -3.33
CA TYR A 34 -16.59 -8.05 -4.71
C TYR A 34 -17.66 -8.62 -5.65
N VAL A 35 -18.05 -9.88 -5.44
CA VAL A 35 -19.16 -10.49 -6.20
C VAL A 35 -20.49 -9.84 -5.85
N SER A 36 -20.79 -9.68 -4.56
CA SER A 36 -22.08 -9.14 -4.11
C SER A 36 -22.29 -7.66 -4.47
N THR A 37 -21.20 -6.90 -4.60
CA THR A 37 -21.21 -5.49 -5.02
C THR A 37 -21.07 -5.30 -6.55
N GLY A 38 -20.91 -6.40 -7.31
CA GLY A 38 -20.69 -6.36 -8.76
C GLY A 38 -19.36 -5.73 -9.17
N GLN A 39 -18.38 -5.63 -8.27
CA GLN A 39 -17.08 -4.99 -8.51
C GLN A 39 -15.95 -5.98 -8.85
N LEU A 40 -16.21 -7.29 -8.83
CA LEU A 40 -15.16 -8.29 -9.05
C LEU A 40 -14.47 -8.14 -10.42
N ASP A 41 -15.25 -7.96 -11.49
CA ASP A 41 -14.67 -7.85 -12.84
C ASP A 41 -13.84 -6.57 -12.99
N THR A 42 -14.31 -5.44 -12.44
CA THR A 42 -13.56 -4.18 -12.39
C THR A 42 -12.26 -4.34 -11.60
N ALA A 43 -12.32 -4.97 -10.43
CA ALA A 43 -11.15 -5.16 -9.58
C ALA A 43 -10.11 -6.09 -10.23
N LEU A 44 -10.56 -7.17 -10.87
CA LEU A 44 -9.69 -8.07 -11.63
C LEU A 44 -9.13 -7.39 -12.89
N ASP A 45 -9.88 -6.55 -13.58
CA ASP A 45 -9.37 -5.78 -14.72
C ASP A 45 -8.25 -4.83 -14.30
N GLN A 46 -8.44 -4.08 -13.21
CA GLN A 46 -7.39 -3.21 -12.66
C GLN A 46 -6.15 -4.00 -12.23
N LEU A 47 -6.35 -5.13 -11.53
CA LEU A 47 -5.25 -6.00 -11.13
C LEU A 47 -4.53 -6.59 -12.36
N LYS A 48 -5.25 -6.90 -13.44
CA LYS A 48 -4.67 -7.36 -14.70
C LYS A 48 -3.86 -6.26 -15.38
N TRP A 49 -4.36 -5.02 -15.39
CA TRP A 49 -3.66 -3.88 -16.01
C TRP A 49 -2.25 -3.67 -15.43
N VAL A 50 -2.13 -3.74 -14.10
CA VAL A 50 -0.84 -3.58 -13.42
C VAL A 50 0.04 -4.82 -13.54
N THR A 51 -0.53 -6.02 -13.47
CA THR A 51 0.26 -7.27 -13.60
C THR A 51 0.75 -7.53 -15.02
N ASP A 52 0.00 -7.12 -16.05
CA ASP A 52 0.47 -7.08 -17.44
C ASP A 52 1.68 -6.13 -17.61
N TYR A 53 1.73 -5.04 -16.84
CA TYR A 53 2.90 -4.17 -16.80
C TYR A 53 4.08 -4.83 -16.09
N PHE A 54 3.88 -5.51 -14.95
CA PHE A 54 4.96 -6.23 -14.26
C PHE A 54 5.56 -7.35 -15.12
N ILE A 55 4.74 -8.08 -15.89
CA ILE A 55 5.23 -9.06 -16.87
C ILE A 55 6.17 -8.38 -17.88
N LYS A 56 5.78 -7.22 -18.43
CA LYS A 56 6.61 -6.46 -19.38
C LYS A 56 7.86 -5.88 -18.73
N ALA A 57 7.78 -5.50 -17.46
CA ALA A 57 8.89 -4.94 -16.70
C ALA A 57 9.91 -5.99 -16.26
N HIS A 58 9.56 -7.28 -16.32
CA HIS A 58 10.43 -8.41 -15.96
C HIS A 58 10.81 -9.24 -17.20
N PRO A 59 11.72 -8.74 -18.07
CA PRO A 59 12.08 -9.40 -19.33
C PRO A 59 12.93 -10.66 -19.15
N SER A 60 13.60 -10.81 -18.01
CA SER A 60 14.41 -11.99 -17.67
C SER A 60 14.46 -12.18 -16.16
N ALA A 61 14.80 -13.39 -15.71
CA ALA A 61 14.63 -13.82 -14.31
C ALA A 61 15.31 -12.94 -13.24
N ASN A 62 16.36 -12.19 -13.60
CA ASN A 62 17.11 -11.33 -12.68
C ASN A 62 17.19 -9.88 -13.18
N GLU A 63 16.18 -9.42 -13.92
CA GLU A 63 16.07 -8.05 -14.42
C GLU A 63 14.66 -7.53 -14.23
N LEU A 64 14.50 -6.43 -13.50
CA LEU A 64 13.20 -5.80 -13.25
C LEU A 64 13.29 -4.28 -13.46
N TYR A 65 12.45 -3.75 -14.34
CA TYR A 65 12.26 -2.31 -14.52
C TYR A 65 11.37 -1.75 -13.40
N GLY A 66 12.00 -0.99 -12.51
CA GLY A 66 11.37 -0.42 -11.31
C GLY A 66 10.82 0.98 -11.47
N GLN A 67 11.19 1.70 -12.54
CA GLN A 67 10.73 3.06 -12.74
C GLN A 67 10.70 3.46 -14.21
N VAL A 68 9.66 4.21 -14.61
CA VAL A 68 9.59 4.89 -15.91
C VAL A 68 9.15 6.34 -15.72
N GLY A 69 9.98 7.28 -16.18
CA GLY A 69 9.88 8.70 -15.88
C GLY A 69 10.95 9.14 -14.89
N ASN A 70 11.37 10.40 -14.97
CA ASN A 70 12.28 11.03 -14.01
C ASN A 70 11.48 12.00 -13.14
N GLY A 71 11.56 11.87 -11.81
CA GLY A 71 10.74 12.66 -10.90
C GLY A 71 10.91 14.17 -11.08
N GLY A 72 12.15 14.65 -11.19
CA GLY A 72 12.40 16.08 -11.37
C GLY A 72 11.81 16.63 -12.66
N ALA A 73 12.04 15.95 -13.79
CA ALA A 73 11.53 16.38 -15.10
C ALA A 73 10.00 16.28 -15.21
N ASP A 74 9.41 15.25 -14.62
CA ASP A 74 7.97 15.03 -14.58
C ASP A 74 7.28 16.08 -13.69
N HIS A 75 7.85 16.34 -12.51
CA HIS A 75 7.26 17.23 -11.53
C HIS A 75 7.39 18.72 -11.89
N ALA A 76 8.35 19.06 -12.75
CA ALA A 76 8.55 20.40 -13.28
C ALA A 76 7.47 20.85 -14.29
N TRP A 77 6.52 19.98 -14.66
CA TRP A 77 5.46 20.27 -15.61
C TRP A 77 4.07 19.94 -15.04
N TRP A 78 3.08 20.76 -15.38
CA TRP A 78 1.70 20.63 -14.91
C TRP A 78 0.67 20.62 -16.05
N GLY A 79 0.38 19.44 -16.59
CA GLY A 79 -0.67 19.27 -17.61
C GLY A 79 -1.14 17.82 -17.77
N PRO A 80 -2.01 17.52 -18.75
CA PRO A 80 -2.60 16.19 -18.91
C PRO A 80 -1.59 15.14 -19.42
N ALA A 81 -1.64 13.92 -18.87
CA ALA A 81 -0.72 12.83 -19.22
C ALA A 81 -0.60 12.57 -20.74
N GLU A 82 -1.66 12.80 -21.50
CA GLU A 82 -1.79 12.51 -22.94
C GLU A 82 -0.85 13.34 -23.82
N VAL A 83 -0.33 14.46 -23.31
CA VAL A 83 0.45 15.43 -24.08
C VAL A 83 1.83 15.73 -23.48
N MET A 84 2.33 14.86 -22.60
CA MET A 84 3.69 14.95 -22.06
C MET A 84 4.76 15.03 -23.17
N GLN A 85 5.70 15.96 -23.04
CA GLN A 85 6.79 16.18 -24.00
C GLN A 85 8.19 15.86 -23.45
N MET A 86 8.34 15.77 -22.14
CA MET A 86 9.62 15.47 -21.51
C MET A 86 10.07 14.02 -21.79
N ALA A 87 11.37 13.78 -21.75
CA ALA A 87 11.90 12.43 -21.83
C ALA A 87 11.47 11.61 -20.61
N ARG A 88 11.14 10.33 -20.85
CA ARG A 88 10.69 9.39 -19.81
C ARG A 88 11.65 8.19 -19.73
N PRO A 89 12.81 8.33 -19.08
CA PRO A 89 13.80 7.26 -18.99
C PRO A 89 13.24 6.06 -18.21
N SER A 90 13.78 4.88 -18.50
CA SER A 90 13.43 3.63 -17.81
C SER A 90 14.61 3.17 -16.97
N TYR A 91 14.35 2.84 -15.71
CA TYR A 91 15.35 2.40 -14.73
C TYR A 91 15.04 0.98 -14.26
N ARG A 92 16.09 0.21 -13.99
CA ARG A 92 15.99 -1.20 -13.65
C ARG A 92 16.97 -1.61 -12.57
N ILE A 93 16.65 -2.71 -11.90
CA ILE A 93 17.54 -3.46 -11.03
C ILE A 93 17.99 -4.75 -11.73
N THR A 94 19.21 -5.18 -11.41
CA THR A 94 19.88 -6.37 -11.98
C THR A 94 20.71 -7.07 -10.90
N THR A 95 21.40 -8.17 -11.24
CA THR A 95 22.32 -8.86 -10.32
C THR A 95 23.47 -7.99 -9.81
N THR A 96 23.94 -7.00 -10.58
CA THR A 96 25.00 -6.05 -10.19
C THR A 96 24.45 -4.78 -9.54
N CYS A 97 23.16 -4.50 -9.73
CA CYS A 97 22.44 -3.37 -9.16
C CYS A 97 21.13 -3.88 -8.52
N PRO A 98 21.21 -4.61 -7.39
CA PRO A 98 20.06 -5.30 -6.81
C PRO A 98 19.05 -4.34 -6.15
N GLY A 99 17.82 -4.83 -5.98
CA GLY A 99 16.73 -4.18 -5.24
C GLY A 99 15.74 -5.22 -4.71
N SER A 100 16.06 -5.81 -3.56
CA SER A 100 15.31 -6.91 -2.94
C SER A 100 13.94 -6.49 -2.46
N ASP A 101 13.80 -5.25 -2.01
CA ASP A 101 12.54 -4.59 -1.67
C ASP A 101 11.60 -4.56 -2.89
N LEU A 102 12.02 -3.91 -3.98
CA LEU A 102 11.23 -3.80 -5.21
C LEU A 102 10.92 -5.17 -5.84
N ALA A 103 11.92 -6.06 -5.95
CA ALA A 103 11.71 -7.38 -6.53
C ALA A 103 10.85 -8.28 -5.62
N GLY A 104 11.04 -8.20 -4.30
CA GLY A 104 10.27 -8.94 -3.30
C GLY A 104 8.80 -8.50 -3.28
N GLU A 105 8.53 -7.20 -3.33
CA GLU A 105 7.16 -6.67 -3.39
C GLU A 105 6.49 -7.01 -4.73
N THR A 106 7.20 -6.92 -5.85
CA THR A 106 6.64 -7.31 -7.15
C THR A 106 6.35 -8.81 -7.19
N ALA A 107 7.19 -9.64 -6.57
CA ALA A 107 6.92 -11.06 -6.41
C ALA A 107 5.67 -11.31 -5.55
N ALA A 108 5.52 -10.59 -4.43
CA ALA A 108 4.32 -10.65 -3.58
C ALA A 108 3.06 -10.29 -4.37
N ALA A 109 3.10 -9.20 -5.14
CA ALA A 109 1.97 -8.74 -5.95
C ALA A 109 1.55 -9.78 -6.99
N MET A 110 2.51 -10.36 -7.72
CA MET A 110 2.23 -11.38 -8.73
C MET A 110 1.77 -12.70 -8.11
N ALA A 111 2.31 -13.10 -6.96
CA ALA A 111 1.87 -14.27 -6.21
C ALA A 111 0.43 -14.10 -5.70
N ALA A 112 0.12 -12.99 -5.03
CA ALA A 112 -1.23 -12.67 -4.56
C ALA A 112 -2.23 -12.60 -5.71
N ALA A 113 -1.88 -11.90 -6.80
CA ALA A 113 -2.71 -11.82 -7.99
C ALA A 113 -2.93 -13.20 -8.65
N SER A 114 -1.94 -14.09 -8.62
CA SER A 114 -2.12 -15.45 -9.13
C SER A 114 -3.23 -16.20 -8.38
N ILE A 115 -3.39 -15.98 -7.07
CA ILE A 115 -4.49 -16.55 -6.27
C ILE A 115 -5.82 -15.93 -6.70
N ALA A 116 -5.87 -14.60 -6.83
CA ALA A 116 -7.07 -13.86 -7.23
C ALA A 116 -7.59 -14.28 -8.62
N PHE A 117 -6.70 -14.54 -9.58
CA PHE A 117 -7.07 -14.97 -10.94
C PHE A 117 -7.30 -16.47 -11.07
N ARG A 118 -6.80 -17.31 -10.16
CA ARG A 118 -6.88 -18.78 -10.32
C ARG A 118 -8.30 -19.31 -10.60
N PRO A 119 -9.38 -18.78 -9.98
CA PRO A 119 -10.74 -19.25 -10.26
C PRO A 119 -11.28 -18.88 -11.65
N THR A 120 -10.79 -17.81 -12.28
CA THR A 120 -11.35 -17.25 -13.52
C THR A 120 -10.40 -17.34 -14.72
N ASN A 121 -9.09 -17.37 -14.48
CA ASN A 121 -8.06 -17.46 -15.50
C ASN A 121 -6.81 -18.20 -14.97
N PRO A 122 -6.86 -19.55 -14.86
CA PRO A 122 -5.77 -20.35 -14.32
C PRO A 122 -4.49 -20.30 -15.17
N THR A 123 -4.60 -20.11 -16.49
CA THR A 123 -3.45 -19.96 -17.39
C THR A 123 -2.66 -18.70 -17.05
N TYR A 124 -3.35 -17.55 -16.93
CA TYR A 124 -2.70 -16.31 -16.53
C TYR A 124 -2.15 -16.37 -15.11
N ALA A 125 -2.89 -16.99 -14.18
CA ALA A 125 -2.40 -17.24 -12.82
C ALA A 125 -1.07 -18.03 -12.81
N ASN A 126 -0.89 -19.02 -13.70
CA ASN A 126 0.37 -19.73 -13.82
C ASN A 126 1.50 -18.83 -14.36
N THR A 127 1.21 -17.98 -15.35
CA THR A 127 2.18 -16.97 -15.84
C THR A 127 2.64 -16.06 -14.70
N LEU A 128 1.71 -15.52 -13.92
CA LEU A 128 2.04 -14.66 -12.78
C LEU A 128 2.92 -15.38 -11.77
N LEU A 129 2.59 -16.63 -11.45
CA LEU A 129 3.35 -17.42 -10.49
C LEU A 129 4.78 -17.75 -10.97
N THR A 130 4.98 -17.94 -12.28
CA THR A 130 6.33 -18.10 -12.85
C THR A 130 7.18 -16.86 -12.64
N HIS A 131 6.64 -15.67 -12.93
CA HIS A 131 7.34 -14.41 -12.69
C HIS A 131 7.59 -14.18 -11.20
N ALA A 132 6.60 -14.45 -10.34
CA ALA A 132 6.73 -14.29 -8.89
C ALA A 132 7.87 -15.15 -8.31
N ARG A 133 8.01 -16.41 -8.75
CA ARG A 133 9.13 -17.27 -8.32
C ARG A 133 10.48 -16.69 -8.72
N GLN A 134 10.63 -16.26 -9.97
CA GLN A 134 11.88 -15.71 -10.47
C GLN A 134 12.25 -14.43 -9.73
N LEU A 135 11.30 -13.50 -9.57
CA LEU A 135 11.51 -12.26 -8.83
C LEU A 135 11.83 -12.48 -7.35
N TYR A 136 11.14 -13.42 -6.69
CA TYR A 136 11.46 -13.76 -5.30
C TYR A 136 12.87 -14.35 -5.18
N THR A 137 13.24 -15.28 -6.08
CA THR A 137 14.61 -15.82 -6.13
C THR A 137 15.64 -14.72 -6.38
N PHE A 138 15.36 -13.78 -7.30
CA PHE A 138 16.23 -12.64 -7.58
C PHE A 138 16.41 -11.75 -6.34
N ALA A 139 15.31 -11.37 -5.69
CA ALA A 139 15.31 -10.58 -4.46
C ALA A 139 16.09 -11.26 -3.33
N ASP A 140 15.93 -12.57 -3.18
CA ASP A 140 16.52 -13.38 -2.12
C ASP A 140 18.01 -13.68 -2.37
N THR A 141 18.44 -13.78 -3.63
CA THR A 141 19.82 -14.12 -3.98
C THR A 141 20.72 -12.89 -4.02
N TYR A 142 20.24 -11.77 -4.54
CA TYR A 142 21.02 -10.54 -4.72
C TYR A 142 20.46 -9.44 -3.83
N ARG A 143 21.03 -9.29 -2.63
CA ARG A 143 20.52 -8.40 -1.58
C ARG A 143 20.92 -6.93 -1.79
N GLY A 144 19.95 -6.03 -1.69
CA GLY A 144 20.19 -4.58 -1.71
C GLY A 144 18.90 -3.78 -1.73
N LYS A 145 18.96 -2.48 -1.38
CA LYS A 145 17.83 -1.57 -1.52
C LYS A 145 17.74 -1.07 -2.96
N TYR A 146 16.54 -1.03 -3.54
CA TYR A 146 16.41 -0.54 -4.91
C TYR A 146 16.73 0.95 -5.04
N SER A 147 16.47 1.75 -3.99
CA SER A 147 16.70 3.21 -4.01
C SER A 147 18.18 3.58 -4.03
N ASP A 148 19.09 2.66 -3.68
CA ASP A 148 20.53 2.82 -3.88
C ASP A 148 20.94 2.67 -5.36
N ARG A 149 20.05 2.12 -6.19
CA ARG A 149 20.33 1.77 -7.60
C ARG A 149 19.49 2.59 -8.59
N ILE A 150 18.21 2.76 -8.29
CA ILE A 150 17.32 3.70 -8.96
C ILE A 150 17.30 4.96 -8.08
N THR A 151 18.39 5.72 -8.12
CA THR A 151 18.62 6.84 -7.20
C THR A 151 17.62 7.98 -7.37
N ASP A 152 16.99 8.10 -8.55
CA ASP A 152 15.90 9.06 -8.76
C ASP A 152 14.72 8.79 -7.81
N ALA A 153 14.43 7.53 -7.49
CA ALA A 153 13.35 7.16 -6.60
C ALA A 153 13.59 7.57 -5.13
N ALA A 154 14.84 7.77 -4.72
CA ALA A 154 15.20 8.02 -3.32
C ALA A 154 14.63 9.35 -2.76
N ALA A 155 14.28 10.30 -3.63
CA ALA A 155 13.62 11.54 -3.20
C ALA A 155 12.09 11.39 -3.02
N TYR A 156 11.51 10.27 -3.45
CA TYR A 156 10.06 10.05 -3.52
C TYR A 156 9.66 8.81 -2.71
N TYR A 157 10.18 7.65 -3.10
CA TYR A 157 9.89 6.33 -2.53
C TYR A 157 11.19 5.64 -2.09
N ASN A 158 11.95 6.31 -1.21
CA ASN A 158 13.13 5.69 -0.62
C ASN A 158 12.76 4.44 0.18
N SER A 159 13.56 3.38 0.10
CA SER A 159 13.42 2.22 1.00
C SER A 159 13.95 2.58 2.39
N TRP A 160 13.05 3.03 3.27
CA TRP A 160 13.38 3.43 4.63
C TRP A 160 13.53 2.20 5.53
N SER A 161 12.58 1.28 5.48
CA SER A 161 12.55 0.00 6.21
C SER A 161 13.68 -0.96 5.80
N GLY A 162 14.15 -0.85 4.55
CA GLY A 162 15.07 -1.82 3.95
C GLY A 162 14.32 -2.83 3.09
N PHE A 163 14.72 -4.10 3.15
CA PHE A 163 14.14 -5.17 2.33
C PHE A 163 13.75 -6.43 3.11
N ASN A 164 14.02 -6.46 4.43
CA ASN A 164 13.81 -7.68 5.22
C ASN A 164 12.32 -7.99 5.33
N ASP A 165 11.49 -6.95 5.43
CA ASP A 165 10.04 -7.08 5.47
C ASP A 165 9.47 -7.56 4.13
N GLU A 166 9.97 -7.12 2.96
CA GLU A 166 9.54 -7.66 1.67
C GLU A 166 9.96 -9.11 1.45
N LEU A 167 11.08 -9.56 2.04
CA LEU A 167 11.48 -10.96 1.95
C LEU A 167 10.58 -11.87 2.78
N VAL A 168 10.11 -11.41 3.94
CA VAL A 168 9.10 -12.12 4.73
C VAL A 168 7.76 -12.09 4.00
N TRP A 169 7.33 -10.90 3.57
CA TRP A 169 6.07 -10.66 2.88
C TRP A 169 5.95 -11.46 1.58
N GLY A 170 6.96 -11.39 0.72
CA GLY A 170 7.03 -12.17 -0.51
C GLY A 170 6.99 -13.67 -0.24
N ALA A 171 7.69 -14.16 0.78
CA ALA A 171 7.64 -15.58 1.16
C ALA A 171 6.24 -16.00 1.61
N ILE A 172 5.54 -15.18 2.40
CA ILE A 172 4.17 -15.47 2.83
C ILE A 172 3.26 -15.61 1.60
N TRP A 173 3.33 -14.68 0.66
CA TRP A 173 2.49 -14.73 -0.55
C TRP A 173 2.84 -15.89 -1.47
N MET A 174 4.14 -16.20 -1.62
CA MET A 174 4.59 -17.38 -2.34
C MET A 174 4.08 -18.67 -1.69
N TYR A 175 4.13 -18.79 -0.36
CA TYR A 175 3.55 -19.93 0.35
C TYR A 175 2.05 -20.03 0.08
N ARG A 176 1.30 -18.94 0.25
CA ARG A 176 -0.16 -18.91 0.00
C ARG A 176 -0.53 -19.30 -1.43
N ALA A 177 0.30 -18.93 -2.41
CA ALA A 177 0.04 -19.23 -3.82
C ALA A 177 0.42 -20.66 -4.25
N THR A 178 1.32 -21.32 -3.52
CA THR A 178 1.96 -22.59 -3.95
C THR A 178 1.75 -23.76 -2.99
N ASN A 179 1.47 -23.49 -1.72
CA ASN A 179 1.52 -24.43 -0.59
C ASN A 179 2.89 -25.09 -0.38
N GLU A 180 3.98 -24.56 -0.95
CA GLU A 180 5.33 -25.06 -0.72
C GLU A 180 5.86 -24.59 0.63
N THR A 181 6.03 -25.51 1.58
CA THR A 181 6.46 -25.21 2.96
C THR A 181 7.80 -24.50 3.04
N ALA A 182 8.68 -24.68 2.05
CA ALA A 182 9.96 -23.97 1.97
C ALA A 182 9.79 -22.44 1.97
N PHE A 183 8.70 -21.90 1.43
CA PHE A 183 8.42 -20.47 1.52
C PHE A 183 7.93 -20.06 2.92
N LEU A 184 7.12 -20.88 3.59
CA LEU A 184 6.74 -20.61 4.97
C LEU A 184 7.95 -20.63 5.89
N ASP A 185 8.84 -21.62 5.73
CA ASP A 185 10.10 -21.72 6.50
C ASP A 185 10.98 -20.47 6.30
N LYS A 186 11.07 -19.97 5.06
CA LYS A 186 11.76 -18.70 4.75
C LYS A 186 11.11 -17.51 5.44
N ALA A 187 9.78 -17.37 5.38
CA ALA A 187 9.06 -16.29 6.03
C ALA A 187 9.34 -16.28 7.55
N GLN A 188 9.24 -17.45 8.20
CA GLN A 188 9.49 -17.58 9.63
C GLN A 188 10.96 -17.32 10.00
N SER A 189 11.90 -17.77 9.17
CA SER A 189 13.33 -17.52 9.38
C SER A 189 13.69 -16.04 9.25
N TYR A 190 13.23 -15.37 8.18
CA TYR A 190 13.51 -13.96 7.94
C TYR A 190 12.75 -13.01 8.87
N TYR A 191 11.67 -13.48 9.50
CA TYR A 191 10.94 -12.71 10.52
C TYR A 191 11.84 -12.21 11.65
N ALA A 192 12.87 -12.99 12.02
CA ALA A 192 13.84 -12.58 13.04
C ALA A 192 14.58 -11.28 12.67
N ASN A 193 14.77 -11.03 11.36
CA ASN A 193 15.47 -9.85 10.82
C ASN A 193 14.57 -8.61 10.67
N LEU A 194 13.27 -8.71 10.97
CA LEU A 194 12.40 -7.54 11.02
C LEU A 194 12.87 -6.55 12.08
N SER A 195 12.70 -5.27 11.81
CA SER A 195 13.14 -4.19 12.68
C SER A 195 12.49 -4.28 14.06
N ASN A 196 13.29 -3.95 15.08
CA ASN A 196 12.81 -3.80 16.44
C ASN A 196 12.48 -2.33 16.74
N GLN A 197 11.59 -2.12 17.71
CA GLN A 197 11.27 -0.80 18.23
C GLN A 197 12.48 -0.25 19.00
N GLN A 198 13.14 0.75 18.42
CA GLN A 198 14.31 1.41 19.02
C GLN A 198 15.38 0.37 19.46
N GLN A 199 15.94 0.50 20.67
CA GLN A 199 16.97 -0.40 21.20
C GLN A 199 16.39 -1.59 21.99
N THR A 200 15.11 -1.95 21.74
CA THR A 200 14.46 -3.10 22.40
C THR A 200 14.57 -4.37 21.57
N THR A 201 14.13 -5.50 22.13
CA THR A 201 13.95 -6.77 21.41
C THR A 201 12.54 -6.93 20.82
N ILE A 202 11.68 -5.92 20.98
CA ILE A 202 10.28 -5.95 20.57
C ILE A 202 10.19 -5.52 19.11
N LYS A 203 9.45 -6.27 18.28
CA LYS A 203 9.22 -5.89 16.87
C LYS A 203 8.53 -4.54 16.76
N SER A 204 8.89 -3.76 15.74
CA SER A 204 8.34 -2.42 15.51
C SER A 204 6.81 -2.44 15.53
N TYR A 205 6.20 -1.57 16.34
CA TYR A 205 4.75 -1.55 16.56
C TYR A 205 4.13 -0.14 16.54
N LYS A 206 4.94 0.90 16.30
CA LYS A 206 4.54 2.32 16.33
C LYS A 206 4.44 2.99 14.95
N TRP A 207 4.25 2.18 13.91
CA TRP A 207 3.95 2.61 12.56
C TRP A 207 2.83 1.72 12.00
N THR A 208 2.72 1.57 10.68
CA THR A 208 1.72 0.69 10.06
C THR A 208 2.18 0.14 8.71
N HIS A 209 1.40 -0.83 8.21
CA HIS A 209 1.55 -1.36 6.87
C HIS A 209 1.44 -0.24 5.82
N ALA A 210 2.42 -0.14 4.95
CA ALA A 210 2.46 0.83 3.88
C ALA A 210 3.29 0.31 2.70
N TRP A 211 3.49 1.15 1.69
CA TRP A 211 4.34 0.82 0.54
C TRP A 211 5.81 0.57 0.90
N ASP A 212 6.26 0.97 2.11
CA ASP A 212 7.64 0.82 2.59
C ASP A 212 7.76 -0.36 3.58
N ASP A 213 6.97 -0.41 4.66
CA ASP A 213 7.11 -1.44 5.71
C ASP A 213 5.95 -2.46 5.74
N LYS A 214 6.26 -3.74 5.49
CA LYS A 214 5.30 -4.85 5.40
C LYS A 214 5.33 -5.74 6.64
N SER A 215 6.13 -5.39 7.65
CA SER A 215 6.25 -6.12 8.91
C SER A 215 4.86 -6.36 9.52
N TYR A 216 4.04 -5.31 9.58
CA TYR A 216 2.71 -5.32 10.19
C TYR A 216 1.72 -6.30 9.53
N GLY A 217 1.72 -6.36 8.20
CA GLY A 217 0.90 -7.32 7.46
C GLY A 217 1.42 -8.75 7.66
N SER A 218 2.74 -8.90 7.76
CA SER A 218 3.41 -10.17 8.02
C SER A 218 3.08 -10.71 9.42
N TYR A 219 2.97 -9.85 10.45
CA TYR A 219 2.54 -10.26 11.79
C TYR A 219 1.17 -10.96 11.73
N VAL A 220 0.20 -10.31 11.09
CA VAL A 220 -1.19 -10.79 11.00
C VAL A 220 -1.29 -12.05 10.13
N LEU A 221 -0.63 -12.06 8.97
CA LEU A 221 -0.69 -13.23 8.08
C LEU A 221 0.00 -14.44 8.70
N LEU A 222 1.16 -14.30 9.36
CA LEU A 222 1.81 -15.44 10.01
C LEU A 222 1.05 -15.91 11.25
N ALA A 223 0.40 -15.01 11.99
CA ALA A 223 -0.52 -15.39 13.07
C ALA A 223 -1.67 -16.25 12.52
N LYS A 224 -2.33 -15.80 11.45
CA LYS A 224 -3.42 -16.53 10.78
C LYS A 224 -2.97 -17.88 10.19
N LEU A 225 -1.77 -17.95 9.63
CA LEU A 225 -1.27 -19.17 8.95
C LEU A 225 -0.74 -20.23 9.92
N THR A 226 -0.20 -19.83 11.07
CA THR A 226 0.53 -20.74 11.97
C THR A 226 -0.08 -20.89 13.35
N GLY A 227 -0.88 -19.92 13.81
CA GLY A 227 -1.39 -19.84 15.17
C GLY A 227 -0.31 -19.62 16.25
N ALA A 228 0.93 -19.35 15.86
CA ALA A 228 2.03 -19.22 16.81
C ALA A 228 1.91 -17.92 17.63
N ALA A 229 2.08 -18.03 18.96
CA ALA A 229 1.86 -16.95 19.91
C ALA A 229 2.67 -15.68 19.59
N GLN A 230 3.93 -15.81 19.16
CA GLN A 230 4.79 -14.65 18.83
C GLN A 230 4.17 -13.70 17.80
N TYR A 231 3.50 -14.24 16.78
CA TYR A 231 2.89 -13.43 15.72
C TYR A 231 1.60 -12.80 16.20
N HIS A 232 0.85 -13.49 17.06
CA HIS A 232 -0.31 -12.90 17.73
C HIS A 232 0.11 -11.76 18.66
N ASP A 233 1.18 -11.95 19.44
CA ASP A 233 1.69 -10.94 20.35
C ASP A 233 2.14 -9.68 19.60
N ASP A 234 2.87 -9.85 18.48
CA ASP A 234 3.28 -8.73 17.63
C ASP A 234 2.09 -8.01 16.98
N SER A 235 1.12 -8.76 16.46
CA SER A 235 -0.12 -8.22 15.87
C SER A 235 -0.93 -7.42 16.90
N GLN A 236 -1.16 -8.00 18.08
CA GLN A 236 -1.94 -7.37 19.14
C GLN A 236 -1.23 -6.15 19.72
N ARG A 237 0.10 -6.20 19.89
CA ARG A 237 0.86 -5.04 20.37
C ARG A 237 0.72 -3.86 19.44
N TRP A 238 0.89 -4.09 18.14
CA TRP A 238 0.72 -3.09 17.10
C TRP A 238 -0.70 -2.54 17.06
N LEU A 239 -1.72 -3.40 16.93
CA LEU A 239 -3.11 -2.94 16.86
C LEU A 239 -3.57 -2.28 18.17
N ASN A 240 -3.10 -2.74 19.33
CA ASN A 240 -3.38 -2.08 20.60
C ASN A 240 -2.80 -0.67 20.64
N TRP A 241 -1.58 -0.43 20.13
CA TRP A 241 -1.01 0.92 20.02
C TRP A 241 -1.88 1.84 19.16
N TRP A 242 -2.49 1.31 18.10
CA TRP A 242 -3.45 2.04 17.26
C TRP A 242 -4.80 2.28 17.95
N THR A 243 -5.24 1.42 18.88
CA THR A 243 -6.57 1.51 19.48
C THR A 243 -6.59 2.04 20.92
N VAL A 244 -5.92 1.38 21.86
CA VAL A 244 -6.07 1.63 23.31
C VAL A 244 -4.77 2.05 23.98
N GLY A 245 -3.63 1.90 23.30
CA GLY A 245 -2.30 2.02 23.88
C GLY A 245 -2.06 0.98 24.98
N GLY A 246 -1.30 1.37 26.00
CA GLY A 246 -1.05 0.55 27.19
C GLY A 246 0.26 -0.23 27.15
N THR A 247 0.45 -1.09 28.16
CA THR A 247 1.72 -1.79 28.42
C THR A 247 1.68 -3.30 28.15
N ALA A 248 0.56 -3.79 27.64
CA ALA A 248 0.40 -5.21 27.30
C ALA A 248 1.44 -5.64 26.27
N LEU A 249 1.90 -6.89 26.39
CA LEU A 249 2.84 -7.51 25.45
C LEU A 249 4.18 -6.75 25.33
N GLY A 250 4.56 -5.96 26.34
CA GLY A 250 5.80 -5.17 26.36
C GLY A 250 5.71 -3.82 25.64
N ALA A 251 4.51 -3.35 25.27
CA ALA A 251 4.33 -1.98 24.80
C ALA A 251 4.71 -0.95 25.88
N ASP A 252 5.02 0.27 25.46
CA ASP A 252 5.58 1.30 26.35
C ASP A 252 4.53 2.24 26.96
N GLY A 253 3.25 1.92 26.87
CA GLY A 253 2.16 2.74 27.40
C GLY A 253 1.64 3.80 26.44
N THR A 254 2.32 4.06 25.31
CA THR A 254 1.89 5.08 24.34
C THR A 254 0.76 4.59 23.44
N ARG A 255 0.16 5.53 22.72
CA ARG A 255 -0.91 5.32 21.73
C ARG A 255 -0.64 6.24 20.54
N VAL A 256 -1.08 5.85 19.33
CA VAL A 256 -1.12 6.76 18.17
C VAL A 256 -1.93 8.02 18.50
N ASN A 257 -1.58 9.16 17.89
CA ASN A 257 -2.34 10.39 18.10
C ASN A 257 -3.76 10.25 17.54
N TYR A 258 -4.72 10.80 18.26
CA TYR A 258 -6.10 10.92 17.79
C TYR A 258 -6.52 12.38 17.71
N SER A 259 -7.28 12.73 16.67
CA SER A 259 -7.97 14.02 16.60
C SER A 259 -9.21 14.04 17.52
N PRO A 260 -9.71 15.23 17.91
CA PRO A 260 -11.00 15.34 18.59
C PRO A 260 -12.15 14.65 17.85
N GLY A 261 -12.12 14.65 16.52
CA GLY A 261 -13.06 13.95 15.66
C GLY A 261 -12.90 12.43 15.64
N GLY A 262 -11.84 11.86 16.21
CA GLY A 262 -11.64 10.41 16.32
C GLY A 262 -10.86 9.77 15.16
N GLN A 263 -10.16 10.56 14.34
CA GLN A 263 -9.19 10.05 13.37
C GLN A 263 -7.90 9.65 14.08
N ALA A 264 -7.35 8.47 13.79
CA ALA A 264 -5.97 8.12 14.13
C ALA A 264 -5.02 8.81 13.15
N VAL A 265 -4.15 9.69 13.64
CA VAL A 265 -3.23 10.51 12.83
C VAL A 265 -1.80 10.06 13.12
N LEU A 266 -1.26 9.22 12.23
CA LEU A 266 0.10 8.69 12.36
C LEU A 266 1.16 9.71 11.96
N ASP A 267 0.94 10.37 10.83
CA ASP A 267 1.88 11.30 10.19
C ASP A 267 1.11 12.33 9.36
N GLN A 268 1.78 13.42 9.00
CA GLN A 268 1.19 14.49 8.21
C GLN A 268 0.88 14.08 6.76
N TRP A 269 1.68 13.19 6.16
CA TRP A 269 1.54 12.78 4.77
C TRP A 269 0.60 11.58 4.66
N GLY A 270 -0.56 11.77 4.03
CA GLY A 270 -1.50 10.66 3.82
C GLY A 270 -2.00 10.05 5.13
N SER A 271 -2.43 10.88 6.08
CA SER A 271 -2.92 10.41 7.38
C SER A 271 -4.09 9.43 7.23
N LEU A 272 -4.99 9.69 6.27
CA LEU A 272 -6.12 8.79 5.96
C LEU A 272 -5.66 7.47 5.32
N ARG A 273 -4.61 7.49 4.48
CA ARG A 273 -4.01 6.26 3.93
C ARG A 273 -3.52 5.35 5.04
N TYR A 274 -2.81 5.89 6.03
CA TYR A 274 -2.30 5.08 7.14
C TYR A 274 -3.43 4.51 7.99
N ALA A 275 -4.45 5.32 8.31
CA ALA A 275 -5.62 4.85 9.04
C ALA A 275 -6.38 3.76 8.27
N ALA A 276 -6.54 3.90 6.95
CA ALA A 276 -7.19 2.92 6.09
C ALA A 276 -6.39 1.61 5.98
N ASN A 277 -5.07 1.68 5.79
CA ASN A 277 -4.21 0.50 5.77
C ASN A 277 -4.30 -0.28 7.09
N THR A 278 -4.21 0.41 8.23
CA THR A 278 -4.41 -0.23 9.55
C THR A 278 -5.80 -0.84 9.66
N SER A 279 -6.84 -0.15 9.17
CA SER A 279 -8.23 -0.62 9.23
C SER A 279 -8.42 -1.94 8.49
N PHE A 280 -7.91 -2.06 7.27
CA PHE A 280 -8.01 -3.30 6.51
C PHE A 280 -7.33 -4.46 7.24
N VAL A 281 -6.08 -4.27 7.67
CA VAL A 281 -5.34 -5.33 8.35
C VAL A 281 -5.96 -5.67 9.71
N ALA A 282 -6.54 -4.69 10.42
CA ALA A 282 -7.28 -4.90 11.66
C ALA A 282 -8.55 -5.75 11.45
N LEU A 283 -9.27 -5.54 10.35
CA LEU A 283 -10.43 -6.38 9.96
C LEU A 283 -9.99 -7.82 9.67
N VAL A 284 -8.93 -8.01 8.88
CA VAL A 284 -8.36 -9.34 8.62
C VAL A 284 -7.97 -10.05 9.91
N TYR A 285 -7.31 -9.33 10.83
CA TYR A 285 -6.92 -9.92 12.10
C TYR A 285 -8.13 -10.22 12.99
N SER A 286 -9.09 -9.30 13.08
CA SER A 286 -10.36 -9.47 13.80
C SER A 286 -11.13 -10.72 13.32
N ASP A 287 -11.16 -10.98 12.01
CA ASP A 287 -11.79 -12.17 11.44
C ASP A 287 -11.04 -13.47 11.76
N SER A 288 -9.74 -13.39 12.05
CA SER A 288 -8.87 -14.53 12.32
C SER A 288 -8.77 -14.96 13.79
N ILE A 289 -9.28 -14.16 14.73
CA ILE A 289 -9.17 -14.41 16.18
C ILE A 289 -10.52 -14.71 16.84
N THR A 290 -10.46 -15.38 18.00
CA THR A 290 -11.64 -15.80 18.78
C THR A 290 -11.89 -14.96 20.04
N ASP A 291 -10.91 -14.19 20.50
CA ASP A 291 -11.09 -13.28 21.64
C ASP A 291 -12.09 -12.18 21.27
N THR A 292 -13.28 -12.25 21.87
CA THR A 292 -14.40 -11.35 21.55
C THR A 292 -14.12 -9.88 21.85
N VAL A 293 -13.28 -9.58 22.85
CA VAL A 293 -12.93 -8.19 23.21
C VAL A 293 -11.97 -7.61 22.20
N LEU A 294 -10.93 -8.37 21.82
CA LEU A 294 -9.99 -7.95 20.78
C LEU A 294 -10.66 -7.86 19.41
N LYS A 295 -11.50 -8.84 19.06
CA LYS A 295 -12.29 -8.85 17.83
C LYS A 295 -13.12 -7.57 17.68
N ALA A 296 -13.93 -7.26 18.68
CA ALA A 296 -14.76 -6.04 18.69
C ALA A 296 -13.89 -4.77 18.62
N ARG A 297 -12.83 -4.68 19.42
CA ARG A 297 -11.92 -3.53 19.43
C ARG A 297 -11.34 -3.22 18.06
N TYR A 298 -10.79 -4.22 17.37
CA TYR A 298 -10.12 -4.04 16.09
C TYR A 298 -11.10 -3.79 14.95
N HIS A 299 -12.25 -4.48 14.97
CA HIS A 299 -13.35 -4.23 14.04
C HIS A 299 -13.89 -2.81 14.17
N ASP A 300 -14.22 -2.37 15.39
CA ASP A 300 -14.84 -1.07 15.63
C ASP A 300 -13.88 0.08 15.36
N PHE A 301 -12.59 -0.11 15.64
CA PHE A 301 -11.54 0.80 15.20
C PHE A 301 -11.55 0.97 13.68
N ALA A 302 -11.49 -0.13 12.94
CA ALA A 302 -11.45 -0.10 11.48
C ALA A 302 -12.68 0.60 10.91
N LYS A 303 -13.88 0.20 11.38
CA LYS A 303 -15.14 0.83 11.00
C LYS A 303 -15.11 2.34 11.27
N ARG A 304 -14.66 2.76 12.45
CA ARG A 304 -14.60 4.18 12.82
C ARG A 304 -13.71 4.98 11.89
N GLN A 305 -12.56 4.45 11.50
CA GLN A 305 -11.61 5.15 10.62
C GLN A 305 -12.15 5.26 9.18
N ILE A 306 -12.75 4.20 8.65
CA ILE A 306 -13.38 4.25 7.33
C ILE A 306 -14.59 5.20 7.33
N ASP A 307 -15.46 5.11 8.35
CA ASP A 307 -16.57 6.06 8.51
C ASP A 307 -16.07 7.52 8.58
N TYR A 308 -14.93 7.79 9.24
CA TYR A 308 -14.31 9.12 9.27
C TYR A 308 -13.97 9.61 7.85
N ALA A 309 -13.29 8.78 7.06
CA ALA A 309 -12.92 9.10 5.67
C ALA A 309 -14.16 9.32 4.78
N LEU A 310 -15.24 8.56 5.03
CA LEU A 310 -16.48 8.64 4.25
C LEU A 310 -17.39 9.81 4.64
N GLY A 311 -17.22 10.41 5.83
CA GLY A 311 -17.89 11.66 6.20
C GLY A 311 -18.30 11.81 7.67
N GLN A 312 -18.13 10.79 8.51
CA GLN A 312 -18.41 10.87 9.95
C GLN A 312 -17.25 11.54 10.70
N ASN A 313 -17.10 12.83 10.47
CA ASN A 313 -16.06 13.68 11.02
C ASN A 313 -16.64 15.07 11.35
N PRO A 314 -15.92 15.92 12.11
CA PRO A 314 -16.40 17.25 12.50
C PRO A 314 -16.77 18.18 11.33
N ARG A 315 -16.22 17.94 10.13
CA ARG A 315 -16.56 18.70 8.92
C ARG A 315 -17.84 18.21 8.23
N ASN A 316 -18.43 17.09 8.65
CA ASN A 316 -19.55 16.42 7.98
C ASN A 316 -19.34 16.30 6.46
N SER A 317 -18.10 16.05 6.07
CA SER A 317 -17.62 16.10 4.69
C SER A 317 -16.82 14.84 4.37
N SER A 318 -17.05 14.25 3.20
CA SER A 318 -16.23 13.15 2.71
C SER A 318 -14.79 13.60 2.44
N TYR A 319 -13.87 12.66 2.49
CA TYR A 319 -12.50 12.78 1.98
C TYR A 319 -12.28 11.97 0.69
N VAL A 320 -13.34 11.42 0.11
CA VAL A 320 -13.30 10.64 -1.12
C VAL A 320 -13.86 11.50 -2.26
N VAL A 321 -13.03 11.79 -3.26
CA VAL A 321 -13.40 12.64 -4.40
C VAL A 321 -14.63 12.05 -5.11
N GLY A 322 -15.66 12.89 -5.29
CA GLY A 322 -16.91 12.52 -5.97
C GLY A 322 -17.85 11.61 -5.17
N PHE A 323 -17.63 11.42 -3.86
CA PHE A 323 -18.46 10.57 -3.01
C PHE A 323 -19.01 11.31 -1.78
N GLY A 324 -20.24 10.98 -1.36
CA GLY A 324 -20.81 11.48 -0.11
C GLY A 324 -21.10 13.00 -0.09
N SER A 325 -21.19 13.55 1.13
CA SER A 325 -21.45 14.97 1.36
C SER A 325 -20.17 15.80 1.24
N ASN A 326 -20.21 16.93 0.55
CA ASN A 326 -19.10 17.90 0.43
C ASN A 326 -17.69 17.29 0.18
N PRO A 327 -17.52 16.43 -0.84
CA PRO A 327 -16.21 15.84 -1.13
C PRO A 327 -15.20 16.86 -1.65
N PRO A 328 -13.88 16.56 -1.58
CA PRO A 328 -12.85 17.35 -2.24
C PRO A 328 -13.11 17.47 -3.74
N ARG A 329 -12.86 18.65 -4.29
CA ARG A 329 -13.03 18.96 -5.72
C ARG A 329 -11.70 19.28 -6.40
N ASN A 330 -10.68 19.62 -5.62
CA ASN A 330 -9.40 20.10 -6.12
C ASN A 330 -8.24 19.22 -5.62
N PRO A 331 -8.27 17.89 -5.87
CA PRO A 331 -7.12 17.05 -5.53
C PRO A 331 -5.88 17.50 -6.31
N HIS A 332 -4.70 17.30 -5.72
CA HIS A 332 -3.42 17.49 -6.38
C HIS A 332 -3.24 16.40 -7.44
N HIS A 333 -3.81 16.61 -8.63
CA HIS A 333 -3.73 15.65 -9.72
C HIS A 333 -3.74 16.34 -11.08
N ARG A 334 -2.66 16.19 -11.85
CA ARG A 334 -2.42 16.88 -13.12
C ARG A 334 -3.53 16.66 -14.16
N THR A 335 -3.82 15.41 -14.50
CA THR A 335 -4.82 15.09 -15.54
C THR A 335 -6.25 15.44 -15.10
N ALA A 336 -6.65 15.14 -13.85
CA ALA A 336 -7.96 15.52 -13.33
C ALA A 336 -8.16 17.04 -13.28
N HIS A 337 -7.12 17.79 -12.93
CA HIS A 337 -7.13 19.24 -13.00
C HIS A 337 -7.32 19.73 -14.45
N GLY A 338 -6.51 19.20 -15.38
CA GLY A 338 -6.64 19.45 -16.80
C GLY A 338 -6.21 20.86 -17.23
N SER A 339 -5.14 21.40 -16.61
CA SER A 339 -4.53 22.67 -17.05
C SER A 339 -4.10 22.56 -18.52
N TRP A 340 -4.24 23.64 -19.28
CA TRP A 340 -3.74 23.73 -20.66
C TRP A 340 -2.68 24.83 -20.83
N THR A 341 -2.21 25.40 -19.71
CA THR A 341 -1.27 26.54 -19.69
C THR A 341 -0.08 26.29 -18.77
N ASP A 342 0.17 25.04 -18.37
CA ASP A 342 1.26 24.66 -17.45
C ASP A 342 1.18 25.41 -16.10
N GLN A 343 -0.04 25.53 -15.55
CA GLN A 343 -0.29 26.26 -14.32
C GLN A 343 -1.19 25.47 -13.38
N ILE A 344 -0.73 25.21 -12.15
CA ILE A 344 -1.54 24.57 -11.11
C ILE A 344 -2.73 25.43 -10.68
N THR A 345 -2.63 26.75 -10.82
CA THR A 345 -3.65 27.73 -10.45
C THR A 345 -4.71 27.97 -11.53
N PHE A 346 -4.52 27.44 -12.75
CA PHE A 346 -5.44 27.69 -13.86
C PHE A 346 -5.79 26.40 -14.64
N PRO A 347 -7.09 26.10 -14.82
CA PRO A 347 -8.26 26.80 -14.25
C PRO A 347 -8.35 26.68 -12.71
N VAL A 348 -9.19 27.50 -12.06
CA VAL A 348 -9.30 27.48 -10.59
C VAL A 348 -9.78 26.11 -10.09
N GLN A 349 -10.80 25.55 -10.75
CA GLN A 349 -11.38 24.25 -10.40
C GLN A 349 -10.87 23.16 -11.33
N SER A 350 -10.70 21.95 -10.80
CA SER A 350 -10.43 20.78 -11.62
C SER A 350 -11.53 20.57 -12.67
N ARG A 351 -11.13 20.24 -13.90
CA ARG A 351 -12.06 20.04 -15.02
C ARG A 351 -12.73 18.67 -15.01
N HIS A 352 -12.16 17.72 -14.28
CA HIS A 352 -12.65 16.35 -14.19
C HIS A 352 -12.82 15.93 -12.73
N THR A 353 -13.79 15.05 -12.49
CA THR A 353 -13.97 14.41 -11.18
C THR A 353 -13.20 13.10 -11.16
N LEU A 354 -12.21 13.00 -10.28
CA LEU A 354 -11.42 11.79 -10.07
C LEU A 354 -12.12 10.86 -9.06
N TYR A 355 -13.23 10.25 -9.48
CA TYR A 355 -14.09 9.45 -8.61
C TYR A 355 -13.32 8.40 -7.80
N GLY A 356 -13.60 8.35 -6.50
CA GLY A 356 -13.08 7.31 -5.60
C GLY A 356 -11.70 7.61 -5.01
N ALA A 357 -10.99 8.64 -5.48
CA ALA A 357 -9.67 8.98 -4.94
C ALA A 357 -9.77 9.45 -3.49
N LEU A 358 -9.03 8.79 -2.60
CA LEU A 358 -8.90 9.19 -1.19
C LEU A 358 -7.79 10.24 -1.10
N VAL A 359 -8.14 11.45 -0.63
CA VAL A 359 -7.11 12.48 -0.39
C VAL A 359 -6.31 12.19 0.87
N GLY A 360 -5.14 12.80 1.03
CA GLY A 360 -4.30 12.62 2.22
C GLY A 360 -5.01 12.92 3.55
N GLY A 361 -5.90 13.90 3.57
CA GLY A 361 -6.72 14.25 4.73
C GLY A 361 -6.03 15.22 5.70
N PRO A 362 -6.53 15.36 6.94
CA PRO A 362 -5.93 16.25 7.93
C PRO A 362 -4.47 15.91 8.22
N SER A 363 -3.57 16.90 8.16
CA SER A 363 -2.12 16.72 8.39
C SER A 363 -1.71 16.79 9.86
N SER A 364 -2.66 17.08 10.75
CA SER A 364 -2.46 17.13 12.19
C SER A 364 -3.70 16.63 12.91
N ASN A 365 -3.58 16.29 14.19
CA ASN A 365 -4.64 15.72 15.01
C ASN A 365 -5.68 16.76 15.50
N ASN A 366 -6.17 17.60 14.59
CA ASN A 366 -7.15 18.65 14.88
C ASN A 366 -8.34 18.69 13.90
N ASP A 367 -8.46 17.67 13.02
CA ASP A 367 -9.52 17.55 12.00
C ASP A 367 -9.52 18.65 10.92
N ALA A 368 -8.52 19.53 10.91
CA ALA A 368 -8.45 20.63 9.96
C ALA A 368 -8.06 20.12 8.57
N TYR A 369 -8.81 20.58 7.56
CA TYR A 369 -8.56 20.28 6.16
C TYR A 369 -9.07 21.42 5.29
N THR A 370 -8.27 21.77 4.27
CA THR A 370 -8.62 22.71 3.22
C THR A 370 -8.50 22.01 1.87
N ASP A 371 -9.55 22.10 1.04
CA ASP A 371 -9.54 21.62 -0.35
C ASP A 371 -8.75 22.60 -1.22
N ASP A 372 -7.41 22.48 -1.16
CA ASP A 372 -6.47 23.24 -1.96
C ASP A 372 -5.57 22.30 -2.75
N ARG A 373 -5.61 22.42 -4.08
CA ARG A 373 -4.80 21.64 -5.02
C ARG A 373 -3.30 21.84 -4.84
N SER A 374 -2.88 23.01 -4.35
CA SER A 374 -1.46 23.30 -4.13
C SER A 374 -0.94 22.68 -2.83
N ASN A 375 -1.85 22.23 -1.95
CA ASN A 375 -1.51 21.56 -0.71
C ASN A 375 -1.42 20.04 -0.92
N PHE A 376 -0.27 19.62 -1.44
CA PHE A 376 0.07 18.21 -1.69
C PHE A 376 0.27 17.39 -0.39
N VAL A 377 0.13 17.99 0.81
CA VAL A 377 0.04 17.21 2.05
C VAL A 377 -1.39 16.72 2.25
N ASN A 378 -2.37 17.62 2.15
CA ASN A 378 -3.77 17.32 2.43
C ASN A 378 -4.53 16.76 1.23
N SER A 379 -4.23 17.25 0.03
CA SER A 379 -5.03 17.04 -1.20
C SER A 379 -4.37 16.09 -2.20
N GLU A 380 -3.18 15.55 -1.91
CA GLU A 380 -2.57 14.49 -2.73
C GLU A 380 -3.46 13.25 -2.75
N VAL A 381 -3.40 12.54 -3.87
CA VAL A 381 -4.06 11.26 -4.11
C VAL A 381 -3.02 10.32 -4.69
N ALA A 382 -3.02 9.05 -4.30
CA ALA A 382 -2.07 8.07 -4.80
C ALA A 382 -2.66 6.66 -4.86
N THR A 383 -2.05 5.81 -5.68
CA THR A 383 -2.44 4.39 -5.77
C THR A 383 -2.39 3.69 -4.42
N ASP A 384 -1.36 3.97 -3.61
CA ASP A 384 -1.21 3.36 -2.28
C ASP A 384 -2.19 3.94 -1.25
N TYR A 385 -2.72 5.15 -1.47
CA TYR A 385 -3.73 5.74 -0.59
C TYR A 385 -5.05 4.98 -0.69
N ASN A 386 -5.37 4.52 -1.89
CA ASN A 386 -6.59 3.77 -2.15
C ASN A 386 -6.44 2.27 -1.86
N ALA A 387 -5.23 1.73 -1.77
CA ALA A 387 -5.00 0.29 -1.71
C ALA A 387 -5.61 -0.38 -0.46
N GLY A 388 -5.19 0.05 0.74
CA GLY A 388 -5.79 -0.45 1.99
C GLY A 388 -7.21 0.05 2.20
N PHE A 389 -7.56 1.22 1.66
CA PHE A 389 -8.91 1.77 1.73
C PHE A 389 -9.94 0.94 0.95
N VAL A 390 -9.57 0.40 -0.22
CA VAL A 390 -10.43 -0.53 -0.97
C VAL A 390 -10.51 -1.89 -0.28
N GLY A 391 -9.47 -2.28 0.46
CA GLY A 391 -9.50 -3.53 1.21
C GLY A 391 -10.40 -3.51 2.44
N ALA A 392 -10.47 -2.38 3.13
CA ALA A 392 -11.30 -2.14 4.31
C ALA A 392 -12.76 -1.86 3.93
#